data_AF-A0A238K8L8-F1
#
_entry.id   AF-A0A238K8L8-F1
#
_cell.length_a   1.000
_cell.length_b   1.000
_cell.length_c   1.000
_cell.angle_alpha   90.00
_cell.angle_beta   90.00
_cell.angle_gamma   90.00
#
_symmetry.space_group_name_H-M   'P 1'
#
loop_
_entity.id
_entity.type
_entity.pdbx_description
1 polymer ?
#
loop_
_entity_poly.entity_id
_entity_poly.type
_entity_poly.pdbx_seq_one_letter_code
_entity_poly.pdbx_strand_id
1 'polypeptide(L)' 'MGQKWIIDVIADLRDFAERNGLPLLANQLEVTASVARTEIETHLNGVGPVASLAKSQHVPPLEDIG' A
#
# COMPACT_ATOMS: atom_id res chain seq x y z
N MET A 1 -11.73 -2.69 16.57
CA MET A 1 -10.86 -3.70 15.94
C MET A 1 -10.67 -3.29 14.48
N GLY A 2 -9.62 -2.52 14.18
CA GLY A 2 -9.45 -1.86 12.88
C GLY A 2 -8.88 -2.78 11.79
N GLN A 3 -8.33 -2.18 10.73
CA GLN A 3 -7.71 -2.88 9.60
C GLN A 3 -6.47 -3.73 9.95
N LYS A 4 -6.06 -3.81 11.23
CA LYS A 4 -4.85 -4.53 11.67
C LYS A 4 -4.91 -6.04 11.42
N TRP A 5 -6.11 -6.63 11.33
CA TRP A 5 -6.29 -8.07 11.05
C TRP A 5 -5.60 -8.52 9.76
N ILE A 6 -5.47 -7.63 8.76
CA ILE A 6 -4.83 -7.98 7.49
C ILE A 6 -3.32 -8.19 7.64
N ILE A 7 -2.68 -7.52 8.61
CA ILE A 7 -1.24 -7.67 8.84
C ILE A 7 -0.94 -9.07 9.36
N ASP A 8 -1.78 -9.57 10.27
CA ASP A 8 -1.66 -10.92 10.80
C ASP A 8 -1.88 -11.96 9.70
N VAL A 9 -2.89 -11.77 8.82
CA VAL A 9 -3.13 -12.66 7.68
C VAL A 9 -1.97 -12.66 6.69
N ILE A 10 -1.37 -11.50 6.39
CA ILE A 10 -0.21 -11.44 5.49
C ILE A 10 1.00 -12.16 6.12
N ALA A 11 1.19 -12.06 7.44
CA ALA A 11 2.22 -12.79 8.16
C ALA A 11 2.00 -14.31 8.07
N ASP A 12 0.78 -14.79 8.29
CA ASP A 12 0.44 -16.21 8.16
C ASP A 12 0.69 -16.75 6.74
N LEU A 13 0.36 -15.96 5.71
CA LEU A 13 0.62 -16.31 4.31
C LEU A 13 2.12 -16.35 4.00
N ARG A 14 2.91 -15.45 4.60
CA ARG A 14 4.37 -15.43 4.41
C ARG A 14 4.99 -16.68 5.02
N ASP A 15 4.59 -17.00 6.25
CA ASP A 15 4.98 -18.23 6.93
C ASP A 15 4.64 -19.47 6.11
N PHE A 16 3.44 -19.52 5.52
CA PHE A 16 3.05 -20.57 4.60
C PHE A 16 3.99 -20.62 3.38
N ALA A 17 4.27 -19.49 2.75
CA ALA A 17 5.15 -19.43 1.58
C ALA A 17 6.57 -19.91 1.89
N GLU A 18 7.14 -19.52 3.03
CA GLU A 18 8.46 -19.97 3.48
C GLU A 18 8.50 -21.48 3.72
N ARG A 19 7.50 -22.01 4.45
CA ARG A 19 7.41 -23.45 4.75
C ARG A 19 7.22 -24.32 3.52
N ASN A 20 6.66 -23.77 2.45
CA ASN A 20 6.38 -24.50 1.20
C ASN A 20 7.38 -24.21 0.08
N GLY A 21 8.49 -23.51 0.36
CA GLY A 21 9.52 -23.25 -0.65
C GLY A 21 9.05 -22.34 -1.78
N LEU A 22 8.22 -21.35 -1.46
CA LEU A 22 7.70 -20.35 -2.40
C LEU A 22 8.37 -18.96 -2.16
N PRO A 23 9.69 -18.81 -2.44
CA PRO A 23 10.46 -17.63 -2.02
C PRO A 23 9.99 -16.33 -2.69
N LEU A 24 9.55 -16.41 -3.96
CA LEU A 24 9.01 -15.24 -4.66
C LEU A 24 7.72 -14.73 -3.99
N LEU A 25 6.87 -15.64 -3.53
CA LEU A 25 5.64 -15.31 -2.83
C LEU A 25 5.94 -14.70 -1.45
N ALA A 26 6.86 -15.31 -0.68
CA ALA A 26 7.28 -14.77 0.61
C ALA A 26 7.83 -13.34 0.49
N ASN A 27 8.68 -13.08 -0.51
CA ASN A 27 9.20 -11.74 -0.79
C ASN A 27 8.10 -10.75 -1.15
N GLN A 28 7.13 -11.15 -1.97
CA GLN A 28 6.02 -10.28 -2.33
C GLN A 28 5.11 -9.97 -1.14
N LEU A 29 4.90 -10.95 -0.24
CA LEU A 29 4.12 -10.77 0.98
C LEU A 29 4.81 -9.81 1.98
N GLU A 30 6.14 -9.79 2.03
CA GLU A 30 6.90 -8.80 2.80
C GLU A 30 6.63 -7.36 2.30
N VAL A 31 6.72 -7.15 0.98
CA VAL A 31 6.39 -5.86 0.35
C VAL A 31 4.92 -5.49 0.62
N THR A 32 4.02 -6.45 0.51
CA THR A 32 2.57 -6.25 0.75
C THR A 32 2.31 -5.84 2.20
N ALA A 33 2.98 -6.46 3.17
CA ALA A 33 2.88 -6.09 4.58
C ALA A 33 3.35 -4.64 4.82
N SER A 34 4.43 -4.21 4.17
CA SER A 34 4.95 -2.84 4.27
C SER A 34 3.95 -1.80 3.76
N VAL A 35 3.37 -2.04 2.57
CA VAL A 35 2.33 -1.16 2.00
C VAL A 35 1.10 -1.13 2.92
N ALA A 36 0.62 -2.30 3.37
CA ALA A 36 -0.54 -2.37 4.24
C ALA A 36 -0.34 -1.62 5.57
N ARG A 37 0.84 -1.73 6.21
CA ARG A 37 1.15 -0.95 7.42
C ARG A 37 1.09 0.55 7.15
N THR A 38 1.73 0.99 6.08
CA THR A 38 1.77 2.41 5.68
C THR A 38 0.35 2.96 5.45
N GLU A 39 -0.48 2.24 4.70
CA GLU A 39 -1.86 2.66 4.42
C GLU A 39 -2.74 2.68 5.68
N ILE A 40 -2.61 1.67 6.54
CA ILE A 40 -3.35 1.62 7.81
C ILE A 40 -2.96 2.77 8.72
N GLU A 41 -1.67 3.07 8.86
CA GLU A 41 -1.17 4.20 9.65
C GLU A 41 -1.64 5.55 9.08
N THR A 42 -1.60 5.69 7.75
CA THR A 42 -2.07 6.87 7.01
C THR A 42 -3.56 7.12 7.25
N HIS A 43 -4.38 6.07 7.10
CA HIS A 43 -5.82 6.11 7.38
C HIS A 43 -6.16 6.36 8.86
N LEU A 44 -5.34 5.86 9.79
CA LEU A 44 -5.51 6.13 11.23
C LEU A 44 -5.17 7.58 11.59
N ASN A 45 -4.21 8.19 10.88
CA ASN A 45 -3.74 9.55 11.15
C ASN A 45 -4.52 10.63 10.38
N GLY A 46 -5.56 10.26 9.63
CA GLY A 46 -6.42 11.19 8.87
C GLY A 46 -5.73 11.86 7.68
N VAL A 47 -4.50 11.45 7.36
CA VAL A 47 -3.81 11.86 6.14
C VAL A 47 -4.30 10.89 5.07
N GLY A 48 -4.97 11.38 4.02
CA GLY A 48 -5.49 10.51 2.96
C GLY A 48 -4.36 9.79 2.20
N PRO A 49 -4.66 8.67 1.52
CA PRO A 49 -3.66 7.84 0.85
C PRO A 49 -2.77 8.68 -0.07
N VAL A 50 -1.47 8.41 0.00
CA VAL A 50 -0.40 9.02 -0.82
C VAL A 50 -0.63 8.90 -2.33
N ALA A 51 -1.62 8.12 -2.77
CA ALA A 51 -2.17 8.13 -4.12
C ALA A 51 -2.67 9.51 -4.58
N SER A 52 -2.94 10.46 -3.66
CA SER A 52 -3.38 11.80 -4.04
C SER A 52 -2.26 12.69 -4.62
N LEU A 53 -0.98 12.37 -4.39
CA LEU A 53 0.13 13.14 -4.98
C LEU A 53 0.30 12.87 -6.49
N ALA A 54 -0.25 11.76 -7.00
CA ALA A 54 -0.25 11.47 -8.44
C ALA A 54 -1.34 12.22 -9.21
N LYS A 55 -2.34 12.81 -8.52
CA LYS A 55 -3.44 13.56 -9.16
C LYS A 55 -3.24 15.08 -9.20
N SER A 56 -2.13 15.60 -8.68
CA SER A 56 -1.85 17.04 -8.67
C SER A 56 -1.02 17.56 -9.86
N GLN A 57 -0.79 16.76 -10.90
CA GLN A 57 -0.41 17.31 -12.20
C GLN A 57 -1.64 17.90 -12.90
N HIS A 58 -2.10 19.04 -12.37
CA HIS A 58 -2.93 19.97 -13.11
C HIS A 58 -2.07 20.51 -14.26
N VAL A 59 -2.28 19.98 -15.46
CA VAL A 59 -1.78 20.58 -16.70
C VAL A 59 -2.49 21.93 -16.82
N PRO A 60 -1.78 23.08 -16.90
CA PRO A 60 -2.44 24.36 -17.04
C PRO A 60 -3.21 24.43 -18.38
N PRO A 61 -4.35 25.13 -18.47
CA PRO A 61 -5.04 25.30 -19.73
C PRO A 61 -4.16 26.10 -20.70
N LEU A 62 -3.92 25.55 -21.89
CA LEU A 62 -3.49 26.35 -23.04
C LEU A 62 -4.73 27.07 -23.57
N GLU A 63 -5.08 28.20 -22.95
CA GLU A 63 -6.11 29.11 -23.46
C GLU A 63 -5.53 30.53 -23.56
N ASP A 64 -5.38 30.95 -24.81
CA ASP A 64 -5.64 32.29 -25.32
C ASP A 64 -4.82 33.47 -24.73
N ILE A 65 -3.61 33.66 -25.27
CA ILE A 65 -3.09 35.02 -25.45
C ILE A 65 -3.46 35.44 -26.89
N GLY A 66 -4.32 36.45 -26.98
CA GLY A 66 -4.99 36.89 -28.21
C GLY A 66 -4.12 37.54 -29.28
#